data_AF-A0A961BMY3-F1
#
_entry.id   AF-A0A961BMY3-F1
#
_cell.length_a   1.000
_cell.length_b   1.000
_cell.length_c   1.000
_cell.angle_alpha   90.00
_cell.angle_beta   90.00
_cell.angle_gamma   90.00
#
_symmetry.space_group_name_H-M   'P 1'
#
loop_
_entity.id
_entity.type
_entity.pdbx_description
1 polymer ?
#
loop_
_entity_poly.entity_id
_entity_poly.type
_entity_poly.pdbx_seq_one_letter_code
_entity_poly.pdbx_strand_id
1 'polypeptide(L)'
;APAYAQSGGEITQADVDSARAERNAAASSLAATTARFEQAVVDEASSKERIAELARSVSSLEIDIVDRRTEVRDLVRERYMTGGMTATDRLFAAKRFEDIPIQGEYFALMSAQDHVVLNGLQAAEAHLKDRKAELEDTLTAQQELVLEITALRDDILSTLESADAAYNSIAVAFAEQEERKRREEEERKRREDEARRAALEAATSTTTVATTTVPGSTSTTAPGTTVPTTTSTTTTTSATTTTTRPPAPPPVVTDGKTCPVNAATSFSDTWGAGRSGGRSHKGVDMMAVRNAPLVAIETGLITRTSNSSLGGLSIYLTGDSGARYYYAHLEAWADGIGGGTSVSVGQLVGYNGTSGNAPDWLPHLHFQYAPPGSDWVDPYPLVKALCG
;
A
#
# COMPACT_ATOMS: atom_id res chain seq x y z
N ALA A 1 4.01 -27.57 -21.39
CA ALA A 1 4.00 -27.07 -22.78
C ALA A 1 2.67 -26.39 -23.01
N PRO A 2 2.62 -25.14 -23.49
CA PRO A 2 1.35 -24.45 -23.71
C PRO A 2 0.53 -25.20 -24.76
N ALA A 3 -0.80 -25.19 -24.60
CA ALA A 3 -1.76 -26.01 -25.34
C ALA A 3 -1.74 -25.79 -26.87
N TYR A 4 -1.14 -24.70 -27.35
CA TYR A 4 -1.02 -24.41 -28.79
C TYR A 4 0.15 -25.11 -29.48
N ALA A 5 1.12 -25.65 -28.74
CA ALA A 5 2.26 -26.37 -29.33
C ALA A 5 1.87 -27.73 -29.96
N GLN A 6 0.60 -28.15 -29.89
CA GLN A 6 0.13 -29.47 -30.34
C GLN A 6 -0.70 -29.46 -31.64
N SER A 7 -1.09 -28.30 -32.20
CA SER A 7 -1.98 -28.28 -33.37
C SER A 7 -1.29 -28.24 -34.74
N GLY A 8 0.02 -28.05 -34.81
CA GLY A 8 0.78 -28.08 -36.07
C GLY A 8 0.39 -27.01 -37.11
N GLY A 9 -0.52 -26.09 -36.76
CA GLY A 9 -0.94 -24.97 -37.60
C GLY A 9 -0.04 -23.75 -37.42
N GLU A 10 0.16 -23.00 -38.50
CA GLU A 10 0.87 -21.72 -38.50
C GLU A 10 0.10 -20.67 -37.68
N ILE A 11 0.77 -20.01 -36.73
CA ILE A 11 0.14 -18.97 -35.91
C ILE A 11 0.01 -17.71 -36.77
N THR A 12 -1.18 -17.13 -36.80
CA THR A 12 -1.50 -15.94 -37.59
C THR A 12 -1.60 -14.69 -36.71
N GLN A 13 -1.53 -13.51 -37.33
CA GLN A 13 -1.79 -12.24 -36.64
C GLN A 13 -3.20 -12.20 -36.03
N ALA A 14 -4.18 -12.85 -36.68
CA ALA A 14 -5.55 -12.95 -36.16
C ALA A 14 -5.62 -13.74 -34.84
N ASP A 15 -4.77 -14.76 -34.66
CA ASP A 15 -4.71 -15.53 -33.41
C ASP A 15 -4.17 -14.67 -32.26
N VAL A 16 -3.16 -13.83 -32.53
CA VAL A 16 -2.62 -12.87 -31.55
C VAL A 16 -3.67 -11.81 -31.17
N ASP A 17 -4.42 -11.31 -32.16
CA ASP A 17 -5.47 -10.31 -31.93
C ASP A 17 -6.65 -10.91 -31.16
N SER A 18 -7.02 -12.16 -31.44
CA SER A 18 -8.03 -12.91 -30.67
C SER A 18 -7.60 -13.11 -29.22
N ALA A 19 -6.36 -13.57 -29.00
CA ALA A 19 -5.82 -13.76 -27.65
C ALA A 19 -5.75 -12.44 -26.86
N ARG A 20 -5.43 -11.33 -27.53
CA ARG A 20 -5.46 -9.99 -26.93
C ARG A 20 -6.88 -9.59 -26.54
N ALA A 21 -7.87 -9.88 -27.39
CA ALA A 21 -9.28 -9.59 -27.11
C ALA A 21 -9.79 -10.40 -25.92
N GLU A 22 -9.47 -11.69 -25.85
CA GLU A 22 -9.81 -12.57 -24.72
C GLU A 22 -9.20 -12.07 -23.41
N ARG A 23 -7.93 -11.67 -23.42
CA ARG A 23 -7.28 -11.08 -22.25
C ARG A 23 -7.98 -9.79 -21.77
N ASN A 24 -8.34 -8.91 -22.71
CA ASN A 24 -9.07 -7.68 -22.38
C ASN A 24 -10.50 -7.98 -21.86
N ALA A 25 -11.15 -9.02 -22.37
CA ALA A 25 -12.44 -9.47 -21.90
C ALA A 25 -12.35 -10.04 -20.47
N ALA A 26 -11.30 -10.81 -20.14
CA ALA A 26 -11.04 -11.29 -18.79
C ALA A 26 -10.84 -10.13 -17.79
N ALA A 27 -10.08 -9.10 -18.18
CA ALA A 27 -9.93 -7.89 -17.37
C ALA A 27 -11.29 -7.16 -17.18
N SER A 28 -12.13 -7.13 -18.22
CA SER A 28 -13.45 -6.50 -18.16
C SER A 28 -14.44 -7.29 -17.28
N SER A 29 -14.36 -8.62 -17.26
CA SER A 29 -15.22 -9.46 -16.42
C SER A 29 -14.96 -9.27 -14.92
N LEU A 30 -13.75 -8.82 -14.55
CA LEU A 30 -13.38 -8.56 -13.16
C LEU A 30 -13.92 -7.24 -12.59
N ALA A 31 -14.66 -6.44 -13.37
CA ALA A 31 -15.17 -5.15 -12.91
C ALA A 31 -16.05 -5.28 -11.64
N ALA A 32 -16.94 -6.28 -11.61
CA ALA A 32 -17.80 -6.52 -10.45
C ALA A 32 -17.00 -7.04 -9.23
N THR A 33 -16.06 -7.97 -9.45
CA THR A 33 -15.18 -8.50 -8.40
C THR A 33 -14.30 -7.40 -7.80
N THR A 34 -13.77 -6.51 -8.64
CA THR A 34 -12.94 -5.37 -8.22
C THR A 34 -13.77 -4.38 -7.40
N ALA A 35 -14.98 -4.04 -7.86
CA ALA A 35 -15.88 -3.17 -7.11
C ALA A 35 -16.26 -3.78 -5.75
N ARG A 36 -16.49 -5.10 -5.69
CA ARG A 36 -16.76 -5.79 -4.43
C ARG A 36 -15.53 -5.78 -3.49
N PHE A 37 -14.33 -5.99 -4.03
CA PHE A 37 -13.09 -5.91 -3.28
C PHE A 37 -12.88 -4.53 -2.66
N GLU A 38 -13.02 -3.46 -3.46
CA GLU A 38 -12.91 -2.08 -2.98
C GLU A 38 -13.92 -1.79 -1.87
N GLN A 39 -15.18 -2.20 -2.05
CA GLN A 39 -16.20 -2.04 -1.02
C GLN A 39 -15.85 -2.82 0.26
N ALA A 40 -15.39 -4.08 0.13
CA ALA A 40 -15.04 -4.90 1.29
C ALA A 40 -13.88 -4.28 2.10
N VAL A 41 -12.90 -3.66 1.45
CA VAL A 41 -11.82 -2.93 2.14
C VAL A 41 -12.36 -1.72 2.92
N VAL A 42 -13.31 -0.98 2.36
CA VAL A 42 -13.97 0.15 3.04
C VAL A 42 -14.80 -0.34 4.24
N ASP A 43 -15.53 -1.44 4.06
CA ASP A 43 -16.32 -2.07 5.13
C ASP A 43 -15.40 -2.53 6.28
N GLU A 44 -14.18 -2.97 5.98
CA GLU A 44 -13.20 -3.47 6.97
C GLU A 44 -12.64 -2.34 7.82
N ALA A 45 -12.32 -1.21 7.18
CA ALA A 45 -11.94 0.01 7.87
C ALA A 45 -13.06 0.52 8.79
N SER A 46 -14.30 0.54 8.28
CA SER A 46 -15.47 0.96 9.06
C SER A 46 -15.74 0.02 10.24
N SER A 47 -15.55 -1.29 10.07
CA SER A 47 -15.67 -2.28 11.13
C SER A 47 -14.64 -2.07 12.24
N LYS A 48 -13.38 -1.79 11.89
CA LYS A 48 -12.32 -1.45 12.86
C LYS A 48 -12.66 -0.22 13.71
N GLU A 49 -13.22 0.82 13.10
CA GLU A 49 -13.66 2.02 13.83
C GLU A 49 -14.77 1.68 14.83
N ARG A 50 -15.75 0.87 14.40
CA ARG A 50 -16.86 0.43 15.27
C ARG A 50 -16.38 -0.46 16.41
N ILE A 51 -15.43 -1.37 16.16
CA ILE A 51 -14.78 -2.20 17.20
C ILE A 51 -14.09 -1.30 18.23
N ALA A 52 -13.32 -0.29 17.77
CA ALA A 52 -12.64 0.62 18.68
C ALA A 52 -13.62 1.42 19.54
N GLU A 53 -14.76 1.84 18.97
CA GLU A 53 -15.80 2.56 19.71
C GLU A 53 -16.52 1.66 20.71
N LEU A 54 -16.90 0.44 20.31
CA LEU A 54 -17.49 -0.55 21.21
C LEU A 54 -16.54 -0.89 22.36
N ALA A 55 -15.24 -1.04 22.09
CA ALA A 55 -14.23 -1.30 23.12
C ALA A 55 -14.14 -0.15 24.15
N ARG A 56 -14.19 1.12 23.70
CA ARG A 56 -14.25 2.28 24.60
C ARG A 56 -15.54 2.28 25.42
N SER A 57 -16.68 2.01 24.80
CA SER A 57 -17.97 1.94 25.49
C SER A 57 -17.99 0.84 26.54
N VAL A 58 -17.45 -0.35 26.22
CA VAL A 58 -17.33 -1.47 27.17
C VAL A 58 -16.46 -1.08 28.35
N SER A 59 -15.29 -0.49 28.11
CA SER A 59 -14.39 -0.03 29.18
C SER A 59 -15.04 1.02 30.08
N SER A 60 -15.74 2.00 29.50
CA SER A 60 -16.47 3.02 30.26
C SER A 60 -17.59 2.42 31.12
N LEU A 61 -18.33 1.43 30.60
CA LEU A 61 -19.39 0.76 31.34
C LEU A 61 -18.83 -0.11 32.47
N GLU A 62 -17.67 -0.76 32.27
CA GLU A 62 -17.00 -1.51 33.32
C GLU A 62 -16.61 -0.62 34.50
N ILE A 63 -16.14 0.61 34.23
CA ILE A 63 -15.84 1.61 35.26
C ILE A 63 -17.12 2.05 35.97
N ASP A 64 -18.17 2.42 35.23
CA ASP A 64 -19.47 2.85 35.81
C ASP A 64 -20.08 1.75 36.70
N ILE A 65 -19.97 0.49 36.31
CA ILE A 65 -20.43 -0.65 37.13
C ILE A 65 -19.63 -0.77 38.43
N VAL A 66 -18.33 -0.50 38.43
CA VAL A 66 -17.52 -0.50 39.66
C VAL A 66 -18.01 0.58 40.63
N ASP A 67 -18.31 1.77 40.13
CA ASP A 67 -18.83 2.87 40.94
C ASP A 67 -20.24 2.54 41.48
N ARG A 68 -21.16 2.06 40.62
CA ARG A 68 -22.50 1.63 41.04
C ARG A 68 -22.48 0.48 42.05
N ARG A 69 -21.54 -0.46 41.93
CA ARG A 69 -21.35 -1.53 42.93
C ARG A 69 -20.89 -0.97 44.28
N THR A 70 -20.13 0.12 44.26
CA THR A 70 -19.73 0.84 45.47
C THR A 70 -20.94 1.57 46.09
N GLU A 71 -21.75 2.25 45.28
CA GLU A 71 -23.01 2.87 45.74
C GLU A 71 -23.97 1.85 46.37
N VAL A 72 -24.16 0.69 45.74
CA VAL A 72 -24.98 -0.40 46.32
C VAL A 72 -24.39 -0.87 47.65
N ARG A 73 -23.05 -0.99 47.76
CA ARG A 73 -22.38 -1.41 49.00
C ARG A 73 -22.57 -0.37 50.11
N ASP A 74 -22.44 0.91 49.79
CA ASP A 74 -22.62 2.00 50.73
C ASP A 74 -24.08 2.12 51.18
N LEU A 75 -25.04 1.93 50.26
CA LEU A 75 -26.45 1.83 50.58
C LEU A 75 -26.73 0.70 51.58
N VAL A 76 -26.22 -0.51 51.30
CA VAL A 76 -26.37 -1.68 52.21
C VAL A 76 -25.74 -1.38 53.57
N ARG A 77 -24.57 -0.72 53.59
CA ARG A 77 -23.89 -0.33 54.83
C ARG A 77 -24.69 0.71 55.62
N GLU A 78 -25.25 1.71 54.98
CA GLU A 78 -26.08 2.74 55.62
C GLU A 78 -27.35 2.12 56.22
N ARG A 79 -28.00 1.21 55.49
CA ARG A 79 -29.16 0.43 55.98
C ARG A 79 -28.80 -0.44 57.19
N TYR A 80 -27.62 -1.05 57.18
CA TYR A 80 -27.12 -1.84 58.31
C TYR A 80 -26.78 -0.96 59.54
N MET A 81 -26.06 0.14 59.34
CA MET A 81 -25.59 1.04 60.42
C MET A 81 -26.71 1.86 61.05
N THR A 82 -27.74 2.22 60.28
CA THR A 82 -28.98 2.83 60.83
C THR A 82 -29.86 1.80 61.57
N GLY A 83 -29.34 0.58 61.72
CA GLY A 83 -29.72 -0.34 62.78
C GLY A 83 -30.98 -1.12 62.48
N GLY A 84 -31.13 -1.68 61.27
CA GLY A 84 -32.14 -2.71 60.97
C GLY A 84 -33.60 -2.36 61.32
N MET A 85 -33.88 -1.12 61.72
CA MET A 85 -35.22 -0.69 62.12
C MET A 85 -36.07 -0.75 60.88
N THR A 86 -36.90 -1.79 60.86
CA THR A 86 -37.92 -1.97 59.84
C THR A 86 -38.79 -0.71 59.79
N ALA A 87 -39.47 -0.44 58.67
CA ALA A 87 -40.39 0.69 58.57
C ALA A 87 -41.32 0.77 59.80
N THR A 88 -41.71 -0.39 60.32
CA THR A 88 -42.47 -0.59 61.55
C THR A 88 -41.76 -0.09 62.82
N ASP A 89 -40.48 -0.38 63.04
CA ASP A 89 -39.75 0.08 64.24
C ASP A 89 -39.63 1.60 64.31
N ARG A 90 -39.42 2.28 63.16
CA ARG A 90 -39.42 3.75 63.10
C ARG A 90 -40.81 4.34 63.26
N LEU A 91 -41.83 3.68 62.72
CA LEU A 91 -43.23 4.09 62.87
C LEU A 91 -43.67 4.05 64.35
N PHE A 92 -43.25 3.01 65.09
CA PHE A 92 -43.54 2.86 66.52
C PHE A 92 -42.61 3.67 67.43
N ALA A 93 -41.46 4.14 66.94
CA ALA A 93 -40.57 5.05 67.66
C ALA A 93 -41.01 6.53 67.59
N ALA A 94 -42.03 6.86 66.81
CA ALA A 94 -42.57 8.22 66.71
C ALA A 94 -43.11 8.70 68.07
N LYS A 95 -42.60 9.83 68.58
CA LYS A 95 -42.98 10.38 69.90
C LYS A 95 -44.34 11.11 69.87
N ARG A 96 -44.81 11.51 68.69
CA ARG A 96 -46.12 12.14 68.48
C ARG A 96 -46.85 11.48 67.32
N PHE A 97 -48.17 11.42 67.45
CA PHE A 97 -49.03 10.82 66.42
C PHE A 97 -48.97 11.60 65.09
N GLU A 98 -48.72 12.91 65.11
CA GLU A 98 -48.59 13.71 63.89
C GLU A 98 -47.29 13.45 63.11
N ASP A 99 -46.30 12.80 63.71
CA ASP A 99 -45.01 12.50 63.04
C ASP A 99 -45.09 11.21 62.20
N ILE A 100 -46.12 10.38 62.43
CA ILE A 100 -46.30 9.07 61.76
C ILE A 100 -46.46 9.20 60.23
N PRO A 101 -47.30 10.10 59.68
CA PRO A 101 -47.42 10.28 58.23
C PRO A 101 -46.10 10.75 57.58
N ILE A 102 -45.38 11.65 58.25
CA ILE A 102 -44.11 12.23 57.76
C ILE A 102 -43.01 11.15 57.71
N GLN A 103 -42.91 10.31 58.75
CA GLN A 103 -41.98 9.19 58.76
C GLN A 103 -42.32 8.12 57.70
N GLY A 104 -43.60 7.90 57.43
CA GLY A 104 -44.08 7.00 56.37
C GLY A 104 -43.71 7.49 54.96
N GLU A 105 -43.94 8.77 54.65
CA GLU A 105 -43.54 9.38 53.37
C GLU A 105 -42.02 9.37 53.19
N TYR A 106 -41.25 9.70 54.24
CA TYR A 106 -39.80 9.65 54.21
C TYR A 106 -39.29 8.24 53.88
N PHE A 107 -39.85 7.19 54.48
CA PHE A 107 -39.47 5.81 54.19
C PHE A 107 -39.84 5.38 52.76
N ALA A 108 -41.02 5.78 52.26
CA ALA A 108 -41.44 5.50 50.90
C ALA A 108 -40.50 6.13 49.87
N LEU A 109 -40.09 7.39 50.10
CA LEU A 109 -39.10 8.09 49.27
C LEU A 109 -37.74 7.39 49.30
N MET A 110 -37.28 6.99 50.49
CA MET A 110 -36.03 6.26 50.67
C MET A 110 -36.01 4.92 49.93
N SER A 111 -37.09 4.13 50.06
CA SER A 111 -37.24 2.84 49.39
C SER A 111 -37.28 2.99 47.86
N ALA A 112 -37.97 4.01 47.37
CA ALA A 112 -37.95 4.35 45.94
C ALA A 112 -36.53 4.67 45.45
N GLN A 113 -35.75 5.41 46.24
CA GLN A 113 -34.37 5.74 45.89
C GLN A 113 -33.43 4.52 45.94
N ASP A 114 -33.60 3.62 46.90
CA ASP A 114 -32.85 2.37 46.97
C ASP A 114 -33.11 1.48 45.74
N HIS A 115 -34.37 1.39 45.34
CA HIS A 115 -34.76 0.66 44.14
C HIS A 115 -34.12 1.25 42.89
N VAL A 116 -33.96 2.57 42.80
CA VAL A 116 -33.26 3.23 41.69
C VAL A 116 -31.79 2.81 41.64
N VAL A 117 -31.09 2.76 42.78
CA VAL A 117 -29.68 2.33 42.84
C VAL A 117 -29.53 0.87 42.41
N LEU A 118 -30.35 -0.03 42.95
CA LEU A 118 -30.30 -1.47 42.63
C LEU A 118 -30.67 -1.75 41.17
N ASN A 119 -31.77 -1.19 40.68
CA ASN A 119 -32.19 -1.34 39.28
C ASN A 119 -31.19 -0.69 38.33
N GLY A 120 -30.55 0.40 38.74
CA GLY A 120 -29.50 1.07 37.97
C GLY A 120 -28.28 0.19 37.75
N LEU A 121 -27.81 -0.52 38.79
CA LEU A 121 -26.72 -1.50 38.64
C LEU A 121 -27.12 -2.64 37.71
N GLN A 122 -28.31 -3.23 37.92
CA GLN A 122 -28.79 -4.33 37.07
C GLN A 122 -28.90 -3.92 35.59
N ALA A 123 -29.40 -2.71 35.32
CA ALA A 123 -29.49 -2.17 33.96
C ALA A 123 -28.11 -1.94 33.34
N ALA A 124 -27.14 -1.41 34.11
CA ALA A 124 -25.78 -1.22 33.63
C ALA A 124 -25.09 -2.55 33.30
N GLU A 125 -25.25 -3.58 34.15
CA GLU A 125 -24.71 -4.93 33.91
C GLU A 125 -25.33 -5.59 32.67
N ALA A 126 -26.63 -5.42 32.45
CA ALA A 126 -27.30 -5.89 31.24
C ALA A 126 -26.77 -5.17 29.99
N HIS A 127 -26.63 -3.84 30.04
CA HIS A 127 -26.10 -3.07 28.92
C HIS A 127 -24.63 -3.43 28.61
N LEU A 128 -23.80 -3.67 29.63
CA LEU A 128 -22.43 -4.17 29.43
C LEU A 128 -22.43 -5.52 28.70
N LYS A 129 -23.30 -6.45 29.11
CA LYS A 129 -23.41 -7.76 28.46
C LYS A 129 -23.78 -7.61 26.98
N ASP A 130 -24.76 -6.79 26.67
CA ASP A 130 -25.20 -6.57 25.29
C ASP A 130 -24.09 -5.94 24.44
N ARG A 131 -23.34 -4.97 24.98
CA ARG A 131 -22.21 -4.35 24.27
C ARG A 131 -21.03 -5.29 24.05
N LYS A 132 -20.76 -6.20 25.00
CA LYS A 132 -19.75 -7.24 24.82
C LYS A 132 -20.15 -8.22 23.72
N ALA A 133 -21.42 -8.64 23.68
CA ALA A 133 -21.93 -9.49 22.61
C ALA A 133 -21.82 -8.80 21.24
N GLU A 134 -22.22 -7.53 21.14
CA GLU A 134 -22.09 -6.76 19.89
C GLU A 134 -20.62 -6.61 19.45
N LEU A 135 -19.70 -6.44 20.39
CA LEU A 135 -18.26 -6.39 20.12
C LEU A 135 -17.74 -7.73 19.56
N GLU A 136 -18.12 -8.85 20.18
CA GLU A 136 -17.75 -10.20 19.73
C GLU A 136 -18.32 -10.52 18.34
N ASP A 137 -19.59 -10.17 18.09
CA ASP A 137 -20.23 -10.32 16.79
C ASP A 137 -19.52 -9.48 15.71
N THR A 138 -19.17 -8.23 16.04
CA THR A 138 -18.48 -7.33 15.10
C THR A 138 -17.05 -7.82 14.80
N LEU A 139 -16.34 -8.36 15.80
CA LEU A 139 -15.03 -8.98 15.60
C LEU A 139 -15.12 -10.20 14.67
N THR A 140 -16.15 -11.03 14.85
CA THR A 140 -16.38 -12.20 14.00
C THR A 140 -16.67 -11.77 12.56
N ALA A 141 -17.57 -10.81 12.37
CA ALA A 141 -17.87 -10.26 11.04
C ALA A 141 -16.62 -9.62 10.38
N GLN A 142 -15.74 -8.99 11.16
CA GLN A 142 -14.48 -8.44 10.66
C GLN A 142 -13.54 -9.54 10.16
N GLN A 143 -13.46 -10.68 10.84
CA GLN A 143 -12.67 -11.83 10.39
C GLN A 143 -13.21 -12.42 9.08
N GLU A 144 -14.53 -12.55 8.94
CA GLU A 144 -15.17 -13.02 7.71
C GLU A 144 -14.88 -12.07 6.54
N LEU A 145 -14.92 -10.77 6.78
CA LEU A 145 -14.62 -9.77 5.76
C LEU A 145 -13.15 -9.82 5.29
N VAL A 146 -12.21 -10.07 6.19
CA VAL A 146 -10.78 -10.27 5.84
C VAL A 146 -10.59 -11.52 4.97
N LEU A 147 -11.34 -12.60 5.26
CA LEU A 147 -11.34 -13.80 4.42
C LEU A 147 -11.93 -13.52 3.04
N GLU A 148 -13.01 -12.75 2.96
CA GLU A 148 -13.62 -12.35 1.69
C GLU A 148 -12.67 -11.49 0.85
N ILE A 149 -12.03 -10.47 1.43
CA ILE A 149 -11.02 -9.64 0.77
C ILE A 149 -9.90 -10.50 0.18
N THR A 150 -9.45 -11.49 0.94
CA THR A 150 -8.40 -12.44 0.52
C THR A 150 -8.86 -13.26 -0.68
N ALA A 151 -10.07 -13.83 -0.62
CA ALA A 151 -10.62 -14.63 -1.71
C ALA A 151 -10.82 -13.81 -3.00
N LEU A 152 -11.34 -12.58 -2.89
CA LEU A 152 -11.53 -11.67 -4.02
C LEU A 152 -10.20 -11.27 -4.67
N ARG A 153 -9.18 -10.98 -3.85
CA ARG A 153 -7.83 -10.69 -4.34
C ARG A 153 -7.27 -11.86 -5.13
N ASP A 154 -7.38 -13.07 -4.57
CA ASP A 154 -6.82 -14.27 -5.19
C ASP A 154 -7.55 -14.62 -6.50
N ASP A 155 -8.87 -14.42 -6.58
CA ASP A 155 -9.67 -14.57 -7.80
C ASP A 155 -9.25 -13.58 -8.91
N ILE A 156 -9.07 -12.31 -8.55
CA ILE A 156 -8.60 -11.26 -9.48
C ILE A 156 -7.22 -11.61 -10.02
N LEU A 157 -6.27 -11.96 -9.15
CA LEU A 157 -4.90 -12.29 -9.55
C LEU A 157 -4.85 -13.53 -10.43
N SER A 158 -5.54 -14.61 -10.03
CA SER A 158 -5.65 -15.85 -10.79
C SER A 158 -6.20 -15.62 -12.20
N THR A 159 -7.26 -14.82 -12.32
CA THR A 159 -7.90 -14.53 -13.61
C THR A 159 -6.98 -13.72 -14.52
N LEU A 160 -6.29 -12.71 -13.98
CA LEU A 160 -5.34 -11.91 -14.77
C LEU A 160 -4.11 -12.71 -15.18
N GLU A 161 -3.53 -13.50 -14.28
CA GLU A 161 -2.36 -14.33 -14.57
C GLU A 161 -2.66 -15.39 -15.63
N SER A 162 -3.81 -16.06 -15.54
CA SER A 162 -4.21 -17.06 -16.54
C SER A 162 -4.46 -16.43 -17.92
N ALA A 163 -5.09 -15.25 -17.97
CA ALA A 163 -5.31 -14.50 -19.20
C ALA A 163 -4.01 -14.00 -19.84
N ASP A 164 -3.08 -13.46 -19.04
CA ASP A 164 -1.76 -13.03 -19.50
C ASP A 164 -0.90 -14.21 -19.97
N ALA A 165 -0.94 -15.34 -19.26
CA ALA A 165 -0.21 -16.56 -19.67
C ALA A 165 -0.71 -17.09 -21.02
N ALA A 166 -2.02 -17.10 -21.24
CA ALA A 166 -2.62 -17.50 -22.52
C ALA A 166 -2.15 -16.59 -23.65
N TYR A 167 -2.28 -15.27 -23.50
CA TYR A 167 -1.82 -14.28 -24.48
C TYR A 167 -0.32 -14.38 -24.76
N ASN A 168 0.52 -14.42 -23.72
CA ASN A 168 1.97 -14.46 -23.86
C ASN A 168 2.43 -15.72 -24.59
N SER A 169 1.78 -16.87 -24.36
CA SER A 169 2.12 -18.11 -25.04
C SER A 169 1.94 -18.04 -26.56
N ILE A 170 0.90 -17.32 -27.02
CA ILE A 170 0.60 -17.15 -28.45
C ILE A 170 1.48 -16.05 -29.04
N ALA A 171 1.63 -14.92 -28.34
CA ALA A 171 2.41 -13.78 -28.81
C ALA A 171 3.90 -14.11 -28.99
N VAL A 172 4.50 -14.84 -28.04
CA VAL A 172 5.90 -15.27 -28.14
C VAL A 172 6.07 -16.27 -29.29
N ALA A 173 5.18 -17.27 -29.39
CA ALA A 173 5.27 -18.26 -30.45
C ALA A 173 5.12 -17.64 -31.86
N PHE A 174 4.25 -16.63 -32.01
CA PHE A 174 4.13 -15.86 -33.25
C PHE A 174 5.40 -15.08 -33.58
N ALA A 175 6.01 -14.40 -32.60
CA ALA A 175 7.25 -13.66 -32.80
C ALA A 175 8.41 -14.57 -33.21
N GLU A 176 8.54 -15.74 -32.57
CA GLU A 176 9.55 -16.75 -32.93
C GLU A 176 9.34 -17.30 -34.35
N GLN A 177 8.08 -17.51 -34.74
CA GLN A 177 7.73 -17.94 -36.10
C GLN A 177 8.13 -16.90 -37.15
N GLU A 178 7.83 -15.62 -36.94
CA GLU A 178 8.19 -14.54 -37.85
C GLU A 178 9.70 -14.33 -37.94
N GLU A 179 10.44 -14.44 -36.83
CA GLU A 179 11.90 -14.45 -36.87
C GLU A 179 12.46 -15.62 -37.67
N ARG A 180 11.89 -16.81 -37.52
CA ARG A 180 12.32 -18.00 -38.28
C ARG A 180 12.13 -17.77 -39.78
N LYS A 181 10.97 -17.28 -40.20
CA LYS A 181 10.71 -16.93 -41.61
C LYS A 181 11.69 -15.88 -42.13
N ARG A 182 11.98 -14.84 -41.34
CA ARG A 182 12.94 -13.79 -41.72
C ARG A 182 14.34 -14.37 -41.95
N ARG A 183 14.81 -15.23 -41.03
CA ARG A 183 16.12 -15.90 -41.15
C ARG A 183 16.17 -16.82 -42.38
N GLU A 184 15.11 -17.56 -42.65
CA GLU A 184 15.00 -18.42 -43.84
C GLU A 184 15.02 -17.60 -45.14
N GLU A 185 14.33 -16.46 -45.18
CA GLU A 185 14.33 -15.56 -46.34
C GLU A 185 15.69 -14.89 -46.56
N GLU A 186 16.35 -14.43 -45.50
CA GLU A 186 17.71 -13.89 -45.55
C GLU A 186 18.71 -14.94 -46.05
N GLU A 187 18.61 -16.18 -45.57
CA GLU A 187 19.46 -17.28 -46.02
C GLU A 187 19.18 -17.65 -47.48
N ARG A 188 17.91 -17.66 -47.90
CA ARG A 188 17.53 -17.87 -49.31
C ARG A 188 18.14 -16.79 -50.20
N LYS A 189 18.00 -15.51 -49.84
CA LYS A 189 18.61 -14.39 -50.56
C LYS A 189 20.13 -14.51 -50.63
N ARG A 190 20.78 -14.88 -49.53
CA ARG A 190 22.24 -15.11 -49.48
C ARG A 190 22.66 -16.21 -50.47
N ARG A 191 21.94 -17.34 -50.48
CA ARG A 191 22.22 -18.45 -51.42
C ARG A 191 21.99 -18.03 -52.87
N GLU A 192 20.96 -17.24 -53.15
CA GLU A 192 20.69 -16.70 -54.49
C GLU A 192 21.79 -15.72 -54.95
N ASP A 193 22.26 -14.83 -54.07
CA ASP A 193 23.34 -13.89 -54.36
C ASP A 193 24.68 -14.61 -54.55
N GLU A 194 24.99 -15.60 -53.73
CA GLU A 194 26.17 -16.48 -53.88
C GLU A 194 26.13 -17.23 -55.23
N ALA A 195 24.99 -17.80 -55.59
CA ALA A 195 24.80 -18.48 -56.87
C ALA A 195 24.92 -17.52 -58.06
N ARG A 196 24.37 -16.30 -57.95
CA ARG A 196 24.48 -15.26 -58.98
C ARG A 196 25.92 -14.79 -59.15
N ARG A 197 26.66 -14.60 -58.06
CA ARG A 197 28.08 -14.23 -58.09
C ARG A 197 28.93 -15.34 -58.70
N ALA A 198 28.71 -16.59 -58.31
CA ALA A 198 29.40 -17.75 -58.90
C ALA A 198 29.11 -17.88 -60.41
N ALA A 199 27.87 -17.62 -60.86
CA ALA A 199 27.52 -17.61 -62.27
C ALA A 199 28.20 -16.47 -63.05
N LEU A 200 28.32 -15.28 -62.47
CA LEU A 200 29.07 -14.16 -63.05
C LEU A 200 30.58 -14.46 -63.15
N GLU A 201 31.18 -15.05 -62.11
CA GLU A 201 32.60 -15.46 -62.12
C GLU A 201 32.87 -16.57 -63.16
N ALA A 202 31.95 -17.53 -63.32
CA ALA A 202 32.01 -18.55 -64.38
C ALA A 202 31.88 -17.96 -65.80
N ALA A 203 31.01 -16.96 -65.99
CA ALA A 203 30.84 -16.27 -67.27
C ALA A 203 32.08 -15.43 -67.64
N THR A 204 32.74 -14.81 -66.66
CA THR A 204 33.94 -13.98 -66.85
C THR A 204 35.15 -14.83 -67.26
N SER A 205 35.23 -16.08 -66.81
CA SER A 205 36.29 -17.03 -67.22
C SER A 205 36.20 -17.49 -68.68
N THR A 206 35.10 -17.20 -69.38
CA THR A 206 34.86 -17.62 -70.77
C THR A 206 35.10 -16.51 -71.81
N THR A 207 35.38 -15.27 -71.36
CA THR A 207 35.58 -14.12 -72.26
C THR A 207 36.94 -13.48 -72.01
N THR A 208 38.00 -14.05 -72.60
CA THR A 208 39.32 -13.39 -72.66
C THR A 208 39.89 -13.45 -74.09
N VAL A 209 39.37 -12.63 -75.00
CA VAL A 209 40.13 -12.12 -76.15
C VAL A 209 39.71 -10.67 -76.41
N ALA A 210 40.73 -9.82 -76.58
CA ALA A 210 40.73 -8.52 -77.28
C ALA A 210 40.40 -7.22 -76.50
N THR A 211 41.50 -6.58 -76.04
CA THR A 211 42.03 -5.30 -76.58
C THR A 211 41.99 -4.05 -75.69
N THR A 212 43.21 -3.57 -75.49
CA THR A 212 43.78 -2.31 -74.99
C THR A 212 43.21 -1.02 -75.62
N THR A 213 43.05 0.06 -74.83
CA THR A 213 43.62 1.42 -75.06
C THR A 213 43.16 2.42 -73.96
N VAL A 214 44.04 3.39 -73.65
CA VAL A 214 44.07 4.41 -72.55
C VAL A 214 44.31 5.79 -73.25
N PRO A 215 44.26 7.03 -72.66
CA PRO A 215 43.88 7.60 -71.33
C PRO A 215 42.97 8.87 -71.36
N GLY A 216 42.64 9.42 -70.18
CA GLY A 216 42.38 10.87 -69.95
C GLY A 216 41.51 11.15 -68.71
N SER A 217 42.07 11.38 -67.52
CA SER A 217 42.48 12.67 -66.91
C SER A 217 41.43 13.37 -66.01
N THR A 218 41.79 13.43 -64.71
CA THR A 218 41.66 14.54 -63.72
C THR A 218 40.34 14.99 -63.07
N SER A 219 40.50 15.29 -61.76
CA SER A 219 39.85 16.31 -60.89
C SER A 219 38.47 15.94 -60.30
N THR A 220 38.04 16.28 -59.07
CA THR A 220 38.61 16.92 -57.87
C THR A 220 37.58 16.78 -56.71
N THR A 221 38.08 16.55 -55.50
CA THR A 221 37.68 17.01 -54.13
C THR A 221 36.27 17.65 -53.96
N ALA A 222 35.29 17.07 -53.25
CA ALA A 222 35.01 17.03 -51.78
C ALA A 222 33.78 17.90 -51.37
N PRO A 223 33.33 17.95 -50.08
CA PRO A 223 31.97 17.57 -49.69
C PRO A 223 31.19 18.71 -48.97
N GLY A 224 29.97 18.45 -48.48
CA GLY A 224 29.42 19.27 -47.39
C GLY A 224 27.90 19.34 -47.27
N THR A 225 27.34 18.45 -46.47
CA THR A 225 25.99 18.50 -45.88
C THR A 225 25.92 19.59 -44.80
N THR A 226 24.81 20.34 -44.71
CA THR A 226 23.94 20.48 -43.51
C THR A 226 22.90 21.60 -43.65
N VAL A 227 21.70 21.32 -43.13
CA VAL A 227 20.53 22.21 -42.96
C VAL A 227 20.20 22.24 -41.44
N PRO A 228 19.24 23.03 -40.95
CA PRO A 228 19.44 24.23 -40.16
C PRO A 228 19.15 24.06 -38.65
N THR A 229 19.52 25.09 -37.89
CA THR A 229 19.23 25.30 -36.46
C THR A 229 17.81 25.86 -36.28
N THR A 230 17.04 25.31 -35.33
CA THR A 230 15.79 25.91 -34.86
C THR A 230 15.81 26.11 -33.35
N THR A 231 15.44 27.33 -32.98
CA THR A 231 15.23 27.96 -31.68
C THR A 231 14.37 27.16 -30.70
N SER A 232 14.72 27.20 -29.40
CA SER A 232 13.83 26.83 -28.29
C SER A 232 13.67 28.03 -27.34
N THR A 233 12.42 28.36 -27.06
CA THR A 233 11.97 29.55 -26.31
C THR A 233 11.28 29.08 -25.02
N THR A 234 11.83 29.54 -23.89
CA THR A 234 11.23 29.85 -22.57
C THR A 234 10.05 29.03 -22.00
N THR A 235 10.33 28.42 -20.83
CA THR A 235 9.72 28.70 -19.51
C THR A 235 8.23 29.06 -19.42
N THR A 236 7.49 28.39 -18.52
CA THR A 236 6.64 29.07 -17.51
C THR A 236 6.34 28.12 -16.33
N THR A 237 6.57 28.66 -15.13
CA THR A 237 6.31 28.15 -13.79
C THR A 237 4.87 28.47 -13.34
N SER A 238 4.24 27.62 -12.55
CA SER A 238 3.19 27.96 -11.56
C SER A 238 2.99 26.75 -10.63
N ALA A 239 3.40 26.78 -9.35
CA ALA A 239 2.85 27.50 -8.19
C ALA A 239 1.75 26.68 -7.48
N THR A 240 2.17 26.10 -6.36
CA THR A 240 1.47 25.16 -5.46
C THR A 240 0.59 25.89 -4.46
N THR A 241 -0.63 25.40 -4.25
CA THR A 241 -1.49 25.73 -3.10
C THR A 241 -1.26 24.74 -1.96
N THR A 242 -0.78 25.24 -0.82
CA THR A 242 -0.62 24.51 0.44
C THR A 242 -1.91 24.51 1.26
N THR A 243 -2.43 23.33 1.60
CA THR A 243 -3.46 23.14 2.64
C THR A 243 -2.82 22.42 3.83
N THR A 244 -2.71 23.13 4.95
CA THR A 244 -2.01 22.68 6.15
C THR A 244 -2.91 21.78 7.02
N ARG A 245 -2.47 20.53 7.27
CA ARG A 245 -3.06 19.55 8.21
C ARG A 245 -2.24 19.56 9.53
N PRO A 246 -2.82 19.22 10.70
CA PRO A 246 -2.19 19.44 12.01
C PRO A 246 -0.85 18.69 12.19
N PRO A 247 0.09 19.23 12.99
CA PRO A 247 1.39 18.62 13.19
C PRO A 247 1.28 17.32 14.00
N ALA A 248 1.86 16.25 13.44
CA ALA A 248 2.08 15.00 14.14
C ALA A 248 3.00 15.21 15.37
N PRO A 249 2.87 14.40 16.44
CA PRO A 249 3.78 14.46 17.58
C PRO A 249 5.24 14.27 17.13
N PRO A 250 6.20 14.91 17.82
CA PRO A 250 7.60 14.86 17.42
C PRO A 250 8.12 13.41 17.45
N PRO A 251 8.93 13.03 16.44
CA PRO A 251 9.51 11.68 16.37
C PRO A 251 10.31 11.35 17.63
N VAL A 252 10.12 10.14 18.17
CA VAL A 252 10.98 9.62 19.25
C VAL A 252 12.33 9.26 18.64
N VAL A 253 13.40 9.88 19.11
CA VAL A 253 14.77 9.63 18.64
C VAL A 253 15.47 8.65 19.59
N THR A 254 15.90 7.52 19.05
CA THR A 254 16.65 6.47 19.74
C THR A 254 17.98 6.27 19.01
N ASP A 255 19.11 6.41 19.71
CA ASP A 255 20.46 6.27 19.15
C ASP A 255 20.71 7.08 17.86
N GLY A 256 20.20 8.32 17.84
CA GLY A 256 20.33 9.23 16.69
C GLY A 256 19.49 8.84 15.47
N LYS A 257 18.59 7.85 15.62
CA LYS A 257 17.62 7.45 14.59
C LYS A 257 16.19 7.60 15.05
N THR A 258 15.26 7.70 14.11
CA THR A 258 13.82 7.74 14.41
C THR A 258 12.99 6.97 13.38
N CYS A 259 11.76 6.61 13.74
CA CYS A 259 10.85 5.98 12.80
C CYS A 259 10.64 6.89 11.56
N PRO A 260 10.88 6.42 10.33
CA PRO A 260 10.78 7.25 9.13
C PRO A 260 9.34 7.66 8.79
N VAL A 261 8.35 7.03 9.43
CA VAL A 261 6.92 7.33 9.28
C VAL A 261 6.24 7.22 10.65
N ASN A 262 5.95 8.37 11.28
CA ASN A 262 5.35 8.43 12.62
C ASN A 262 3.91 7.88 12.72
N ALA A 263 3.32 7.47 11.59
CA ALA A 263 1.94 6.99 11.49
C ALA A 263 1.84 5.67 10.71
N ALA A 264 2.85 4.81 10.78
CA ALA A 264 2.74 3.47 10.20
C ALA A 264 1.65 2.68 10.93
N THR A 265 0.71 2.13 10.17
CA THR A 265 -0.40 1.31 10.69
C THR A 265 -0.06 -0.18 10.69
N SER A 266 0.81 -0.62 9.77
CA SER A 266 1.34 -1.98 9.74
C SER A 266 2.57 -2.11 8.82
N PHE A 267 3.43 -3.08 9.12
CA PHE A 267 4.53 -3.52 8.26
C PHE A 267 4.98 -4.92 8.67
N SER A 268 5.53 -5.69 7.75
CA SER A 268 6.03 -7.04 7.98
C SER A 268 7.34 -7.28 7.25
N ASP A 269 8.09 -8.30 7.67
CA ASP A 269 9.27 -8.75 6.95
C ASP A 269 8.86 -9.23 5.56
N THR A 270 9.22 -8.44 4.55
CA THR A 270 8.96 -8.71 3.15
C THR A 270 10.26 -8.73 2.36
N TRP A 271 11.41 -8.83 3.04
CA TRP A 271 12.70 -8.87 2.37
C TRP A 271 12.80 -10.10 1.47
N GLY A 272 13.26 -9.90 0.23
CA GLY A 272 13.38 -10.98 -0.73
C GLY A 272 12.06 -11.42 -1.38
N ALA A 273 10.90 -10.92 -0.93
CA ALA A 273 9.59 -11.24 -1.52
C ALA A 273 9.54 -10.94 -3.03
N GLY A 274 8.79 -11.73 -3.79
CA GLY A 274 8.67 -11.56 -5.24
C GLY A 274 8.09 -10.18 -5.62
N ARG A 275 8.65 -9.58 -6.67
CA ARG A 275 8.16 -8.33 -7.28
C ARG A 275 8.06 -8.51 -8.80
N SER A 276 7.29 -7.64 -9.44
CA SER A 276 7.09 -7.64 -10.90
C SER A 276 8.42 -7.72 -11.66
N GLY A 277 8.45 -8.54 -12.72
CA GLY A 277 9.62 -8.74 -13.58
C GLY A 277 10.71 -9.63 -12.97
N GLY A 278 10.37 -10.57 -12.07
CA GLY A 278 11.33 -11.51 -11.47
C GLY A 278 12.28 -10.87 -10.45
N ARG A 279 11.95 -9.66 -9.99
CA ARG A 279 12.74 -8.93 -8.99
C ARG A 279 12.45 -9.45 -7.59
N SER A 280 13.42 -9.30 -6.70
CA SER A 280 13.22 -9.48 -5.26
C SER A 280 13.02 -8.12 -4.58
N HIS A 281 12.18 -8.10 -3.56
CA HIS A 281 11.95 -6.94 -2.73
C HIS A 281 13.21 -6.61 -1.93
N LYS A 282 13.73 -5.39 -2.07
CA LYS A 282 14.96 -4.91 -1.40
C LYS A 282 14.67 -3.91 -0.29
N GLY A 283 13.52 -4.02 0.35
CA GLY A 283 13.08 -3.10 1.39
C GLY A 283 12.00 -3.71 2.29
N VAL A 284 11.32 -2.83 3.01
CA VAL A 284 10.10 -3.07 3.78
C VAL A 284 9.05 -2.06 3.33
N ASP A 285 7.81 -2.51 3.16
CA ASP A 285 6.70 -1.63 2.85
C ASP A 285 5.95 -1.29 4.14
N MET A 286 5.97 -0.02 4.51
CA MET A 286 5.36 0.50 5.73
C MET A 286 4.04 1.18 5.39
N MET A 287 2.93 0.51 5.72
CA MET A 287 1.58 1.00 5.44
C MET A 287 1.32 2.23 6.29
N ALA A 288 0.86 3.31 5.66
CA ALA A 288 0.49 4.54 6.34
C ALA A 288 -0.58 5.25 5.52
N VAL A 289 -1.34 6.15 6.14
CA VAL A 289 -2.34 6.92 5.38
C VAL A 289 -1.67 7.78 4.30
N ARG A 290 -2.35 8.01 3.17
CA ARG A 290 -1.88 8.98 2.16
C ARG A 290 -1.64 10.33 2.83
N ASN A 291 -0.62 11.05 2.38
CA ASN A 291 -0.13 12.29 2.96
C ASN A 291 0.37 12.20 4.41
N ALA A 292 0.62 11.00 4.96
CA ALA A 292 1.32 10.88 6.23
C ALA A 292 2.72 11.51 6.12
N PRO A 293 3.17 12.29 7.13
CA PRO A 293 4.49 12.91 7.10
C PRO A 293 5.59 11.85 7.17
N LEU A 294 6.55 11.95 6.25
CA LEU A 294 7.75 11.14 6.22
C LEU A 294 8.93 11.97 6.72
N VAL A 295 9.71 11.42 7.63
CA VAL A 295 10.82 12.12 8.27
C VAL A 295 12.16 11.45 7.98
N ALA A 296 13.23 12.24 8.04
CA ALA A 296 14.59 11.74 7.95
C ALA A 296 14.88 10.80 9.14
N ILE A 297 15.18 9.54 8.86
CA ILE A 297 15.51 8.54 9.88
C ILE A 297 16.76 8.91 10.67
N GLU A 298 17.68 9.66 10.06
CA GLU A 298 18.96 10.07 10.64
C GLU A 298 19.34 11.45 10.07
N THR A 299 20.12 12.23 10.82
CA THR A 299 20.79 13.43 10.28
C THR A 299 21.72 13.03 9.14
N GLY A 300 21.72 13.82 8.06
CA GLY A 300 22.58 13.55 6.91
C GLY A 300 22.28 14.42 5.70
N LEU A 301 22.58 13.88 4.53
CA LEU A 301 22.47 14.56 3.24
C LEU A 301 21.50 13.80 2.31
N ILE A 302 20.51 14.49 1.77
CA ILE A 302 19.72 13.98 0.65
C ILE A 302 20.62 13.96 -0.58
N THR A 303 21.12 12.80 -0.97
CA THR A 303 22.05 12.69 -2.10
C THR A 303 21.35 12.79 -3.44
N ARG A 304 20.08 12.38 -3.51
CA ARG A 304 19.28 12.43 -4.73
C ARG A 304 17.79 12.38 -4.42
N THR A 305 16.99 13.09 -5.21
CA THR A 305 15.57 12.83 -5.40
C THR A 305 15.33 12.30 -6.82
N SER A 306 14.31 11.47 -7.01
CA SER A 306 14.04 10.82 -8.31
C SER A 306 12.55 10.71 -8.56
N ASN A 307 12.14 10.75 -9.82
CA ASN A 307 10.80 10.33 -10.26
C ASN A 307 10.94 9.22 -11.30
N SER A 308 10.50 8.00 -10.99
CA SER A 308 10.64 6.84 -11.87
C SER A 308 9.37 5.99 -11.94
N SER A 309 9.22 5.17 -12.99
CA SER A 309 8.06 4.30 -13.15
C SER A 309 7.90 3.26 -12.03
N LEU A 310 9.00 2.83 -11.40
CA LEU A 310 8.97 1.89 -10.30
C LEU A 310 8.89 2.63 -8.95
N GLY A 311 9.94 3.37 -8.60
CA GLY A 311 10.03 4.03 -7.29
C GLY A 311 9.13 5.25 -7.10
N GLY A 312 8.52 5.76 -8.17
CA GLY A 312 7.77 7.00 -8.14
C GLY A 312 8.65 8.17 -7.74
N LEU A 313 8.06 9.12 -7.02
CA LEU A 313 8.78 10.14 -6.27
C LEU A 313 9.54 9.45 -5.14
N SER A 314 10.86 9.64 -5.11
CA SER A 314 11.75 8.94 -4.19
C SER A 314 12.84 9.85 -3.64
N ILE A 315 13.37 9.48 -2.48
CA ILE A 315 14.45 10.17 -1.77
C ILE A 315 15.56 9.18 -1.45
N TYR A 316 16.80 9.56 -1.74
CA TYR A 316 18.01 8.89 -1.28
C TYR A 316 18.67 9.76 -0.20
N LEU A 317 18.79 9.23 1.00
CA LEU A 317 19.44 9.88 2.15
C LEU A 317 20.72 9.11 2.50
N THR A 318 21.82 9.83 2.67
CA THR A 318 23.04 9.30 3.28
C THR A 318 23.19 9.93 4.65
N GLY A 319 23.08 9.11 5.70
CA GLY A 319 23.24 9.54 7.08
C GLY A 319 24.68 9.89 7.41
N ASP A 320 24.89 10.69 8.44
CA ASP A 320 26.24 11.06 8.91
C ASP A 320 27.03 9.84 9.39
N SER A 321 26.36 8.76 9.81
CA SER A 321 27.00 7.46 10.07
C SER A 321 27.57 6.77 8.83
N GLY A 322 27.26 7.25 7.62
CA GLY A 322 27.58 6.61 6.35
C GLY A 322 26.54 5.58 5.89
N ALA A 323 25.47 5.37 6.66
CA ALA A 323 24.33 4.56 6.25
C ALA A 323 23.58 5.19 5.08
N ARG A 324 22.96 4.36 4.24
CA ARG A 324 22.15 4.82 3.11
C ARG A 324 20.71 4.36 3.28
N TYR A 325 19.79 5.24 2.92
CA TYR A 325 18.36 5.04 3.04
C TYR A 325 17.67 5.41 1.73
N TYR A 326 16.64 4.65 1.38
CA TYR A 326 15.80 4.92 0.22
C TYR A 326 14.34 4.94 0.63
N TYR A 327 13.64 5.99 0.22
CA TYR A 327 12.21 6.20 0.43
C TYR A 327 11.56 6.25 -0.95
N ALA A 328 10.52 5.46 -1.19
CA ALA A 328 9.80 5.42 -2.46
C ALA A 328 8.29 5.58 -2.27
N HIS A 329 7.60 5.78 -3.40
CA HIS A 329 6.15 5.95 -3.51
C HIS A 329 5.62 7.22 -2.83
N LEU A 330 6.42 8.28 -2.76
CA LEU A 330 5.99 9.53 -2.13
C LEU A 330 4.84 10.19 -2.91
N GLU A 331 3.95 10.87 -2.20
CA GLU A 331 2.96 11.77 -2.81
C GLU A 331 3.64 13.07 -3.28
N ALA A 332 4.52 13.60 -2.44
CA ALA A 332 5.30 14.80 -2.70
C ALA A 332 6.56 14.84 -1.83
N TRP A 333 7.59 15.54 -2.29
CA TRP A 333 8.69 15.98 -1.45
C TRP A 333 8.24 17.15 -0.57
N ALA A 334 8.81 17.28 0.63
CA ALA A 334 8.56 18.46 1.45
C ALA A 334 9.31 19.68 0.89
N ASP A 335 8.85 20.88 1.25
CA ASP A 335 9.45 22.12 0.76
C ASP A 335 10.94 22.20 1.13
N GLY A 336 11.77 22.56 0.14
CA GLY A 336 13.23 22.66 0.31
C GLY A 336 13.98 21.33 0.25
N ILE A 337 13.28 20.21 0.07
CA ILE A 337 13.91 18.89 -0.06
C ILE A 337 14.28 18.61 -1.52
N GLY A 338 15.56 18.34 -1.75
CA GLY A 338 16.12 18.01 -3.05
C GLY A 338 17.52 17.40 -2.90
N GLY A 339 18.11 16.97 -4.03
CA GLY A 339 19.50 16.53 -4.03
C GLY A 339 20.45 17.65 -3.56
N GLY A 340 21.30 17.33 -2.59
CA GLY A 340 22.22 18.27 -1.94
C GLY A 340 21.69 18.91 -0.65
N THR A 341 20.43 18.65 -0.24
CA THR A 341 19.86 19.22 0.99
C THR A 341 20.33 18.46 2.23
N SER A 342 20.92 19.16 3.20
CA SER A 342 21.18 18.62 4.54
C SER A 342 19.90 18.55 5.36
N VAL A 343 19.71 17.45 6.09
CA VAL A 343 18.52 17.22 6.92
C VAL A 343 18.93 16.78 8.32
N SER A 344 18.16 17.17 9.33
CA SER A 344 18.29 16.67 10.69
C SER A 344 17.42 15.43 10.91
N VAL A 345 17.80 14.54 11.84
CA VAL A 345 16.93 13.44 12.27
C VAL A 345 15.54 13.96 12.66
N GLY A 346 14.50 13.30 12.17
CA GLY A 346 13.11 13.70 12.40
C GLY A 346 12.61 14.88 11.55
N GLN A 347 13.46 15.50 10.72
CA GLN A 347 13.04 16.55 9.80
C GLN A 347 12.08 15.99 8.75
N LEU A 348 11.00 16.71 8.46
CA LEU A 348 10.07 16.37 7.39
C LEU A 348 10.79 16.37 6.03
N VAL A 349 10.73 15.24 5.33
CA VAL A 349 11.37 15.06 4.01
C VAL A 349 10.35 14.86 2.88
N GLY A 350 9.14 14.43 3.20
CA GLY A 350 8.09 14.23 2.21
C GLY A 350 6.81 13.69 2.80
N TYR A 351 5.95 13.21 1.91
CA TYR A 351 4.62 12.74 2.25
C TYR A 351 4.37 11.36 1.64
N ASN A 352 3.76 10.46 2.40
CA ASN A 352 3.42 9.11 1.98
C ASN A 352 2.39 9.13 0.84
N GLY A 353 2.56 8.31 -0.19
CA GLY A 353 1.67 8.30 -1.36
C GLY A 353 1.67 6.97 -2.10
N THR A 354 1.40 7.04 -3.41
CA THR A 354 1.29 5.86 -4.30
C THR A 354 2.00 6.07 -5.65
N SER A 355 2.92 7.01 -5.75
CA SER A 355 3.59 7.29 -7.03
C SER A 355 4.45 6.10 -7.50
N GLY A 356 4.73 6.04 -8.81
CA GLY A 356 5.47 4.94 -9.41
C GLY A 356 4.59 3.73 -9.64
N ASN A 357 4.99 2.55 -9.16
CA ASN A 357 4.25 1.31 -9.33
C ASN A 357 3.52 0.84 -8.05
N ALA A 358 3.40 1.71 -7.04
CA ALA A 358 2.57 1.41 -5.88
C ALA A 358 1.08 1.42 -6.30
N PRO A 359 0.27 0.44 -5.83
CA PRO A 359 -1.17 0.47 -6.07
C PRO A 359 -1.80 1.73 -5.49
N ASP A 360 -2.69 2.38 -6.24
CA ASP A 360 -3.27 3.67 -5.83
C ASP A 360 -4.13 3.59 -4.55
N TRP A 361 -4.69 2.41 -4.26
CA TRP A 361 -5.48 2.15 -3.06
C TRP A 361 -4.64 1.74 -1.85
N LEU A 362 -3.32 1.55 -2.01
CA LEU A 362 -2.43 1.08 -0.93
C LEU A 362 -1.26 2.06 -0.72
N PRO A 363 -1.49 3.25 -0.13
CA PRO A 363 -0.41 4.16 0.22
C PRO A 363 0.56 3.53 1.23
N HIS A 364 1.84 3.50 0.89
CA HIS A 364 2.87 2.94 1.75
C HIS A 364 4.23 3.57 1.47
N LEU A 365 5.07 3.61 2.51
CA LEU A 365 6.47 3.93 2.36
C LEU A 365 7.23 2.64 2.04
N HIS A 366 7.75 2.55 0.82
CA HIS A 366 8.79 1.56 0.54
C HIS A 366 10.13 2.09 1.07
N PHE A 367 10.68 1.41 2.08
CA PHE A 367 11.89 1.81 2.79
C PHE A 367 13.01 0.80 2.57
N GLN A 368 14.20 1.25 2.20
CA GLN A 368 15.41 0.41 2.14
C GLN A 368 16.51 0.96 3.02
N TYR A 369 17.37 0.07 3.50
CA TYR A 369 18.49 0.38 4.37
C TYR A 369 19.76 -0.33 3.90
N ALA A 370 20.87 0.39 3.86
CA ALA A 370 22.20 -0.16 3.71
C ALA A 370 23.09 0.37 4.85
N PRO A 371 23.68 -0.51 5.67
CA PRO A 371 24.69 -0.12 6.65
C PRO A 371 25.90 0.57 5.99
N PRO A 372 26.70 1.31 6.77
CA PRO A 372 27.91 1.95 6.25
C PRO A 372 28.80 0.97 5.50
N GLY A 373 29.19 1.33 4.27
CA GLY A 373 30.07 0.52 3.41
C GLY A 373 29.49 -0.81 2.93
N SER A 374 28.20 -1.07 3.13
CA SER A 374 27.54 -2.34 2.76
C SER A 374 26.51 -2.16 1.65
N ASP A 375 26.06 -3.26 1.05
CA ASP A 375 24.90 -3.31 0.16
C ASP A 375 23.57 -3.17 0.92
N TRP A 376 22.45 -3.07 0.18
CA TRP A 376 21.11 -3.09 0.77
C TRP A 376 20.89 -4.40 1.54
N VAL A 377 20.40 -4.27 2.77
CA VAL A 377 20.07 -5.39 3.66
C VAL A 377 18.60 -5.29 4.07
N ASP A 378 18.09 -6.34 4.71
CA ASP A 378 16.76 -6.33 5.29
C ASP A 378 16.59 -5.17 6.30
N PRO A 379 15.73 -4.18 6.01
CA PRO A 379 15.48 -3.06 6.91
C PRO A 379 14.49 -3.42 8.03
N TYR A 380 13.77 -4.55 7.97
CA TYR A 380 12.71 -4.88 8.91
C TYR A 380 13.15 -4.85 10.38
N PRO A 381 14.30 -5.45 10.78
CA PRO A 381 14.75 -5.38 12.18
C PRO A 381 14.98 -3.94 12.67
N LEU A 382 15.49 -3.07 11.79
CA LEU A 382 15.74 -1.67 12.11
C LEU A 382 14.43 -0.91 12.31
N VAL A 383 13.50 -0.99 11.36
CA VAL A 383 12.24 -0.24 11.46
C VAL A 383 11.35 -0.79 12.57
N LYS A 384 11.39 -2.11 12.85
CA LYS A 384 10.69 -2.70 14.00
C LYS A 384 11.21 -2.10 15.31
N ALA A 385 12.52 -2.05 15.51
CA ALA A 385 13.09 -1.46 16.71
C ALA A 385 12.74 0.04 16.90
N LEU A 386 12.58 0.79 15.81
CA LEU A 386 12.30 2.23 15.85
C LEU A 386 10.81 2.58 15.89
N CYS A 387 9.94 1.74 15.33
CA CYS A 387 8.53 2.05 15.08
C CYS A 387 7.54 1.21 15.92
N GLY A 388 7.98 0.15 16.60
CA GLY A 388 7.15 -0.72 17.45
C GLY A 388 6.93 -2.10 16.85
#